data_AF-A0A922FBK4-F1
#
_entry.id   AF-A0A922FBK4-F1
#
_cell.length_a   1.000
_cell.length_b   1.000
_cell.length_c   1.000
_cell.angle_alpha   90.00
_cell.angle_beta   90.00
_cell.angle_gamma   90.00
#
_symmetry.space_group_name_H-M   'P 1'
#
loop_
_entity.id
_entity.type
_entity.pdbx_description
1 polymer ?
#
loop_
_entity_poly.entity_id
_entity_poly.type
_entity_poly.pdbx_seq_one_letter_code
_entity_poly.pdbx_strand_id
1 'polypeptide(L)'
;MILSALLTSVGINLGLCLLFFTLYSILRKQPGNVTVYAPRLAAEGKAQQGGQFNLESLLPTVGWVRKAWQLSEDEILSVLGLDAVVFMRIFIFSLRVFTFAGVVGIFILLPVNYLGNQLNVDFSHFSNKSLDSFSISNVNNGSNWLWVHFCAAYVFTGVVCYLLYYEYEYISSKRIAYFYSSKPQPHQFTILVRGIPIPSGGTCSETVDSFFIENHPSTYLSHAVVRRTSKLQGLIGDTEKLYKRLSYLKLNNHTPQRFRRDGFLGIFGRKVDLVDHYEKKLQDLEDNVRLEQSSSAGKEVPAAFVSFKSRLGAAVALHIQQAVNPTKWVTERAPEPQDVYWPFFSDSFIKRWICVLVVFVACIALTILFLIPVVLVQGLTNLDQLETWFPFLKGILKLTFVSEVITGYLPSLILQMFLSFVPPIMIMFSSMQGYISLSQIEKSACIKVLWFTIWNIFFANVLSGSALYQVSVFLEPKKIASVLAEAVPAQASFFIAYVVTSGWTSLSSELCRLVPLICSFFKRVFSGKYGDEFEVPSIPYHSGIPKILFFGLLGITYFFLAPLILPFLLVYYCMGYIIYRNQCLVKKDREDVNDPTMAEFYDKLVTAYRDPGLMSLRYSRSGTEGLSSPLLQAAEV
;
A
#
# COMPACT_ATOMS: atom_id res chain seq x y z
N MET A 1 18.32 -19.20 19.99
CA MET A 1 19.30 -18.10 19.77
C MET A 1 19.87 -17.68 21.11
N ILE A 2 21.19 -17.44 21.19
CA ILE A 2 21.86 -17.01 22.43
C ILE A 2 21.47 -15.55 22.73
N LEU A 3 21.30 -15.20 24.01
CA LEU A 3 20.94 -13.84 24.44
C LEU A 3 21.93 -12.78 23.90
N SER A 4 23.23 -13.10 23.83
CA SER A 4 24.25 -12.20 23.27
C SER A 4 23.98 -11.86 21.80
N ALA A 5 23.61 -12.85 20.98
CA ALA A 5 23.25 -12.65 19.57
C ALA A 5 21.97 -11.80 19.39
N LEU A 6 20.99 -11.91 20.30
CA LEU A 6 19.86 -10.98 20.29
C LEU A 6 20.32 -9.55 20.59
N LEU A 7 21.15 -9.38 21.63
CA LEU A 7 21.59 -8.07 22.07
C LEU A 7 22.43 -7.35 21.01
N THR A 8 23.30 -8.08 20.30
CA THR A 8 24.05 -7.54 19.16
C THR A 8 23.14 -7.17 18.01
N SER A 9 22.15 -8.00 17.67
CA SER A 9 21.14 -7.67 16.65
C SER A 9 20.34 -6.41 17.01
N VAL A 10 19.94 -6.26 18.28
CA VAL A 10 19.26 -5.05 18.79
C VAL A 10 20.18 -3.83 18.70
N GLY A 11 21.43 -3.96 19.14
CA GLY A 11 22.42 -2.87 19.10
C GLY A 11 22.70 -2.38 17.68
N ILE A 12 22.89 -3.29 16.72
CA ILE A 12 23.12 -2.97 15.31
C ILE A 12 21.91 -2.24 14.73
N ASN A 13 20.70 -2.76 14.93
CA ASN A 13 19.47 -2.15 14.42
C ASN A 13 19.18 -0.79 15.06
N LEU A 14 19.44 -0.63 16.36
CA LEU A 14 19.34 0.67 17.04
C LEU A 14 20.32 1.68 16.42
N GLY A 15 21.57 1.27 16.18
CA GLY A 15 22.57 2.09 15.50
C GLY A 15 22.14 2.50 14.09
N LEU A 16 21.61 1.56 13.30
CA LEU A 16 21.07 1.82 11.96
C LEU A 16 19.87 2.75 11.99
N CYS A 17 18.97 2.57 12.96
CA CYS A 17 17.84 3.47 13.19
C CYS A 17 18.33 4.90 13.43
N LEU A 18 19.22 5.12 14.40
CA LEU A 18 19.80 6.44 14.67
C LEU A 18 20.51 7.03 13.45
N LEU A 19 21.22 6.20 12.68
CA LEU A 19 21.86 6.60 11.44
C LEU A 19 20.83 7.06 10.40
N PHE A 20 19.74 6.33 10.20
CA PHE A 20 18.68 6.75 9.29
C PHE A 20 17.94 8.01 9.75
N PHE A 21 17.69 8.18 11.06
CA PHE A 21 17.08 9.40 11.59
C PHE A 21 17.96 10.63 11.37
N THR A 22 19.26 10.50 11.64
CA THR A 22 20.24 11.58 11.41
C THR A 22 20.37 11.87 9.91
N LEU A 23 20.49 10.84 9.08
CA LEU A 23 20.55 10.96 7.63
C LEU A 23 19.29 11.64 7.06
N TYR A 24 18.09 11.23 7.49
CA TYR A 24 16.84 11.87 7.10
C TYR A 24 16.83 13.36 7.48
N SER A 25 17.26 13.68 8.70
CA SER A 25 17.28 15.07 9.18
C SER A 25 18.22 15.97 8.37
N ILE A 26 19.28 15.42 7.80
CA ILE A 26 20.24 16.13 6.95
C ILE A 26 19.72 16.19 5.51
N LEU A 27 19.36 15.04 4.92
CA LEU A 27 18.98 14.91 3.52
C LEU A 27 17.72 15.72 3.18
N ARG A 28 16.77 15.86 4.11
CA ARG A 28 15.56 16.66 3.89
C ARG A 28 15.82 18.16 3.76
N LYS A 29 16.94 18.66 4.31
CA LYS A 29 17.33 20.08 4.24
C LYS A 29 18.10 20.41 2.97
N GLN A 30 18.58 19.39 2.24
CA GLN A 30 19.40 19.61 1.05
C GLN A 30 18.53 20.02 -0.14
N PRO A 31 18.90 21.11 -0.86
CA PRO A 31 18.13 21.62 -1.99
C PRO A 31 18.06 20.62 -3.15
N GLY A 32 19.07 19.74 -3.27
CA GLY A 32 19.11 18.69 -4.29
C GLY A 32 18.06 17.58 -4.11
N ASN A 33 17.51 17.39 -2.90
CA ASN A 33 16.59 16.30 -2.57
C ASN A 33 15.14 16.78 -2.34
N VAL A 34 14.86 18.06 -2.63
CA VAL A 34 13.52 18.63 -2.46
C VAL A 34 12.49 17.88 -3.32
N THR A 35 12.88 17.36 -4.48
CA THR A 35 12.03 16.51 -5.32
C THR A 35 11.58 15.22 -4.63
N VAL A 36 12.36 14.67 -3.70
CA VAL A 36 12.06 13.39 -3.01
C VAL A 36 11.29 13.62 -1.71
N TYR A 37 11.69 14.64 -0.95
CA TYR A 37 11.11 14.92 0.37
C TYR A 37 9.99 15.97 0.35
N ALA A 38 9.87 16.76 -0.72
CA ALA A 38 8.78 17.71 -0.96
C ALA A 38 8.42 17.80 -2.48
N PRO A 39 7.95 16.69 -3.09
CA PRO A 39 7.71 16.61 -4.54
C PRO A 39 6.72 17.64 -5.08
N ARG A 40 5.69 18.07 -4.32
CA ARG A 40 4.76 19.12 -4.77
C ARG A 40 5.41 20.51 -4.85
N LEU A 41 6.25 20.91 -3.88
CA LEU A 41 7.03 22.16 -3.96
C LEU A 41 7.96 22.20 -5.18
N ALA A 42 8.48 21.03 -5.58
CA ALA A 42 9.26 20.89 -6.79
C ALA A 42 8.39 20.96 -8.07
N ALA A 43 7.20 20.36 -8.05
CA ALA A 43 6.25 20.39 -9.17
C ALA A 43 5.68 21.79 -9.43
N GLU A 44 5.45 22.59 -8.38
CA GLU A 44 4.98 23.97 -8.47
C GLU A 44 6.07 24.98 -8.90
N GLY A 45 7.30 24.53 -9.14
CA GLY A 45 8.42 25.41 -9.51
C GLY A 45 8.92 26.34 -8.39
N LYS A 46 8.20 26.45 -7.27
CA LYS A 46 8.55 27.27 -6.09
C LYS A 46 9.86 26.84 -5.43
N ALA A 47 10.26 25.58 -5.59
CA ALA A 47 11.55 25.08 -5.10
C ALA A 47 12.76 25.41 -5.99
N GLN A 48 12.57 25.90 -7.22
CA GLN A 48 13.69 26.13 -8.16
C GLN A 48 14.47 27.43 -7.92
N GLN A 49 14.05 28.31 -7.01
CA GLN A 49 14.76 29.55 -6.73
C GLN A 49 15.64 29.44 -5.46
N GLY A 50 16.91 29.10 -5.65
CA GLY A 50 17.98 29.79 -4.90
C GLY A 50 18.47 29.24 -3.55
N GLY A 51 18.45 27.93 -3.28
CA GLY A 51 19.12 27.39 -2.08
C GLY A 51 20.61 27.10 -2.29
N GLN A 52 21.51 28.03 -1.93
CA GLN A 52 22.94 27.70 -1.76
C GLN A 52 23.12 26.59 -0.71
N PHE A 53 24.09 25.70 -0.90
CA PHE A 53 24.46 24.70 0.11
C PHE A 53 24.98 25.41 1.37
N ASN A 54 24.21 25.40 2.45
CA ASN A 54 24.64 25.93 3.75
C ASN A 54 25.20 24.82 4.64
N LEU A 55 26.37 25.02 5.25
CA LEU A 55 26.97 24.03 6.18
C LEU A 55 26.09 23.77 7.41
N GLU A 56 25.31 24.76 7.85
CA GLU A 56 24.31 24.61 8.93
C GLU A 56 23.18 23.63 8.59
N SER A 57 22.94 23.36 7.29
CA SER A 57 21.97 22.36 6.85
C SER A 57 22.39 20.92 7.15
N LEU A 58 23.67 20.69 7.49
CA LEU A 58 24.21 19.38 7.89
C LEU A 58 23.99 19.05 9.37
N LEU A 59 23.54 20.01 10.18
CA LEU A 59 23.22 19.74 11.59
C LEU A 59 21.85 19.04 11.70
N PRO A 60 21.76 17.88 12.40
CA PRO A 60 20.49 17.21 12.61
C PRO A 60 19.58 18.08 13.51
N THR A 61 18.28 18.11 13.22
CA THR A 61 17.30 18.90 13.97
C THR A 61 16.10 18.04 14.29
N VAL A 62 15.80 17.90 15.59
CA VAL A 62 14.68 17.08 16.09
C VAL A 62 13.32 17.78 15.94
N GLY A 63 13.30 19.03 15.45
CA GLY A 63 12.08 19.84 15.34
C GLY A 63 10.96 19.23 14.50
N TRP A 64 11.29 18.33 13.55
CA TRP A 64 10.27 17.62 12.77
C TRP A 64 9.47 16.60 13.59
N VAL A 65 10.10 15.96 14.58
CA VAL A 65 9.42 15.04 15.50
C VAL A 65 8.39 15.81 16.32
N ARG A 66 8.77 16.99 16.82
CA ARG A 66 7.86 17.88 17.54
C ARG A 66 6.68 18.33 16.66
N LYS A 67 6.94 18.72 15.41
CA LYS A 67 5.87 19.10 14.45
C LYS A 67 4.93 17.93 14.16
N ALA A 68 5.48 16.71 13.98
CA ALA A 68 4.69 15.49 13.77
C ALA A 68 3.84 15.11 15.00
N TRP A 69 4.32 15.39 16.21
CA TRP A 69 3.57 15.14 17.44
C TRP A 69 2.43 16.14 17.65
N GLN A 70 2.66 17.42 17.33
CA GLN A 70 1.69 18.50 17.56
C GLN A 70 0.53 18.54 16.55
N LEU A 71 0.63 17.84 15.42
CA LEU A 71 -0.44 17.77 14.43
C LEU A 71 -1.75 17.32 15.10
N SER A 72 -2.86 18.01 14.84
CA SER A 72 -4.18 17.60 15.36
C SER A 72 -4.85 16.59 14.42
N GLU A 73 -5.80 15.81 14.93
CA GLU A 73 -6.56 14.87 14.09
C GLU A 73 -7.45 15.59 13.08
N ASP A 74 -8.08 16.70 13.48
CA ASP A 74 -8.97 17.47 12.59
C ASP A 74 -8.19 18.09 11.42
N GLU A 75 -6.93 18.48 11.64
CA GLU A 75 -6.02 18.88 10.57
C GLU A 75 -5.63 17.74 9.62
N ILE A 76 -5.53 16.50 10.12
CA ILE A 76 -5.31 15.33 9.26
C ILE A 76 -6.56 15.07 8.42
N LEU A 77 -7.74 15.17 9.05
CA LEU A 77 -9.03 14.96 8.38
C LEU A 77 -9.26 15.96 7.25
N SER A 78 -8.98 17.25 7.50
CA SER A 78 -9.22 18.31 6.51
C SER A 78 -8.29 18.21 5.30
N VAL A 79 -7.07 17.70 5.48
CA VAL A 79 -6.03 17.74 4.44
C VAL A 79 -5.81 16.40 3.73
N LEU A 80 -5.98 15.28 4.43
CA LEU A 80 -5.71 13.95 3.88
C LEU A 80 -6.97 13.09 3.77
N GLY A 81 -8.09 13.57 4.28
CA GLY A 81 -9.36 12.86 4.29
C GLY A 81 -9.47 11.83 5.40
N LEU A 82 -10.62 11.16 5.43
CA LEU A 82 -11.00 10.22 6.48
C LEU A 82 -10.11 8.97 6.51
N ASP A 83 -9.68 8.46 5.35
CA ASP A 83 -8.90 7.22 5.25
C ASP A 83 -7.55 7.33 5.96
N ALA A 84 -6.89 8.49 5.86
CA ALA A 84 -5.64 8.76 6.57
C ALA A 84 -5.84 8.80 8.09
N VAL A 85 -6.96 9.38 8.56
CA VAL A 85 -7.31 9.38 9.99
C VAL A 85 -7.53 7.96 10.49
N VAL A 86 -8.30 7.14 9.75
CA VAL A 86 -8.53 5.74 10.10
C VAL A 86 -7.23 4.96 10.12
N PHE A 87 -6.34 5.18 9.16
CA PHE A 87 -5.00 4.57 9.14
C PHE A 87 -4.18 4.95 10.39
N MET A 88 -4.18 6.23 10.77
CA MET A 88 -3.49 6.70 11.99
C MET A 88 -4.11 6.11 13.27
N ARG A 89 -5.43 5.90 13.27
CA ARG A 89 -6.16 5.26 14.39
C ARG A 89 -5.75 3.82 14.62
N ILE A 90 -5.31 3.08 13.58
CA ILE A 90 -4.75 1.73 13.76
C ILE A 90 -3.53 1.75 14.69
N PHE A 91 -2.66 2.76 14.56
CA PHE A 91 -1.51 2.93 15.46
C PHE A 91 -1.94 3.30 16.88
N ILE A 92 -2.90 4.23 17.03
CA ILE A 92 -3.42 4.64 18.35
C ILE A 92 -4.05 3.44 19.07
N PHE A 93 -4.88 2.67 18.37
CA PHE A 93 -5.49 1.45 18.90
C PHE A 93 -4.42 0.44 19.33
N SER A 94 -3.43 0.17 18.46
CA SER A 94 -2.33 -0.75 18.76
C SER A 94 -1.52 -0.28 19.97
N LEU A 95 -1.22 1.02 20.07
CA LEU A 95 -0.53 1.60 21.23
C LEU A 95 -1.31 1.38 22.53
N ARG A 96 -2.64 1.60 22.53
CA ARG A 96 -3.49 1.38 23.71
C ARG A 96 -3.46 -0.09 24.15
N VAL A 97 -3.64 -1.01 23.20
CA VAL A 97 -3.62 -2.46 23.45
C VAL A 97 -2.26 -2.91 23.99
N PHE A 98 -1.17 -2.53 23.33
CA PHE A 98 0.17 -2.99 23.70
C PHE A 98 0.76 -2.28 24.92
N THR A 99 0.26 -1.09 25.28
CA THR A 99 0.61 -0.46 26.56
C THR A 99 0.00 -1.26 27.71
N PHE A 100 -1.28 -1.62 27.62
CA PHE A 100 -1.92 -2.49 28.62
C PHE A 100 -1.23 -3.87 28.68
N ALA A 101 -1.02 -4.48 27.51
CA ALA A 101 -0.31 -5.76 27.40
C ALA A 101 1.10 -5.68 28.00
N GLY A 102 1.84 -4.61 27.72
CA GLY A 102 3.19 -4.39 28.21
C GLY A 102 3.25 -4.29 29.73
N VAL A 103 2.32 -3.55 30.34
CA VAL A 103 2.24 -3.45 31.82
C VAL A 103 1.96 -4.82 32.43
N VAL A 104 0.93 -5.53 31.97
CA VAL A 104 0.59 -6.87 32.51
C VAL A 104 1.70 -7.88 32.22
N GLY A 105 2.24 -7.87 31.02
CA GLY A 105 3.27 -8.79 30.55
C GLY A 105 4.58 -8.63 31.33
N ILE A 106 5.05 -7.41 31.54
CA ILE A 106 6.34 -7.14 32.19
C ILE A 106 6.24 -7.24 33.72
N PHE A 107 5.16 -6.73 34.33
CA PHE A 107 5.08 -6.67 35.79
C PHE A 107 4.43 -7.90 36.43
N ILE A 108 3.64 -8.68 35.67
CA ILE A 108 2.94 -9.86 36.21
C ILE A 108 3.48 -11.14 35.58
N LEU A 109 3.42 -11.28 34.26
CA LEU A 109 3.75 -12.56 33.59
C LEU A 109 5.26 -12.85 33.55
N LEU A 110 6.10 -11.83 33.35
CA LEU A 110 7.54 -12.01 33.25
C LEU A 110 8.16 -12.50 34.58
N PRO A 111 7.83 -11.94 35.77
CA PRO A 111 8.28 -12.49 37.06
C PRO A 111 7.78 -13.92 37.29
N VAL A 112 6.53 -14.23 36.93
CA VAL A 112 5.95 -15.57 37.06
C VAL A 112 6.72 -16.60 36.23
N ASN A 113 7.05 -16.26 34.98
CA ASN A 113 7.86 -17.12 34.11
C ASN A 113 9.27 -17.33 34.68
N TYR A 114 9.89 -16.27 35.20
CA TYR A 114 11.25 -16.34 35.73
C TYR A 114 11.35 -17.19 37.01
N LEU A 115 10.30 -17.22 37.83
CA LEU A 115 10.21 -18.05 39.04
C LEU A 115 9.97 -19.53 38.76
N GLY A 116 9.78 -19.91 37.48
CA GLY A 116 9.70 -21.31 37.07
C GLY A 116 11.02 -22.05 37.23
N ASN A 117 10.94 -23.35 37.51
CA ASN A 117 12.10 -24.21 37.77
C ASN A 117 12.22 -25.38 36.76
N GLN A 118 11.54 -25.31 35.61
CA GLN A 118 11.52 -26.41 34.65
C GLN A 118 12.84 -26.53 33.87
N LEU A 119 13.52 -25.41 33.62
CA LEU A 119 14.84 -25.40 32.98
C LEU A 119 15.91 -25.41 34.08
N ASN A 120 16.76 -26.44 34.15
CA ASN A 120 17.92 -26.46 35.03
C ASN A 120 18.94 -25.40 34.56
N VAL A 121 18.95 -24.23 35.19
CA VAL A 121 19.86 -23.14 34.84
C VAL A 121 21.17 -23.30 35.62
N ASP A 122 22.25 -23.67 34.93
CA ASP A 122 23.60 -23.61 35.50
C ASP A 122 24.01 -22.13 35.72
N PHE A 123 24.25 -21.76 36.99
CA PHE A 123 24.47 -20.38 37.44
C PHE A 123 25.85 -19.79 37.08
N SER A 124 26.75 -20.55 36.46
CA SER A 124 28.16 -20.17 36.30
C SER A 124 28.47 -19.27 35.10
N HIS A 125 27.60 -19.19 34.08
CA HIS A 125 27.85 -18.37 32.88
C HIS A 125 26.62 -17.54 32.45
N PHE A 126 26.58 -16.27 32.85
CA PHE A 126 25.51 -15.33 32.49
C PHE A 126 25.33 -15.13 30.97
N SER A 127 26.40 -15.37 30.18
CA SER A 127 26.42 -15.22 28.73
C SER A 127 25.66 -16.31 27.96
N ASN A 128 25.41 -17.47 28.58
CA ASN A 128 24.76 -18.62 27.93
C ASN A 128 23.29 -18.80 28.35
N LYS A 129 22.70 -17.81 29.05
CA LYS A 129 21.28 -17.87 29.42
C LYS A 129 20.41 -17.87 28.16
N SER A 130 19.56 -18.89 28.02
CA SER A 130 18.53 -18.89 26.98
C SER A 130 17.34 -18.03 27.41
N LEU A 131 16.79 -17.30 26.45
CA LEU A 131 15.59 -16.47 26.64
C LEU A 131 14.35 -17.28 27.01
N ASP A 132 14.42 -18.61 26.86
CA ASP A 132 13.37 -19.55 27.21
C ASP A 132 13.03 -19.52 28.70
N SER A 133 13.98 -19.10 29.55
CA SER A 133 13.77 -18.85 30.99
C SER A 133 12.73 -17.76 31.30
N PHE A 134 12.51 -16.82 30.37
CA PHE A 134 11.51 -15.75 30.50
C PHE A 134 10.19 -16.08 29.81
N SER A 135 10.06 -17.28 29.27
CA SER A 135 8.87 -17.73 28.56
C SER A 135 8.09 -18.76 29.39
N ILE A 136 6.87 -19.06 28.94
CA ILE A 136 6.02 -20.07 29.56
C ILE A 136 6.68 -21.47 29.59
N SER A 137 7.70 -21.73 28.76
CA SER A 137 8.44 -23.00 28.75
C SER A 137 9.19 -23.29 30.04
N ASN A 138 9.43 -22.27 30.88
CA ASN A 138 10.10 -22.43 32.18
C ASN A 138 9.12 -22.81 33.31
N VAL A 139 7.80 -22.73 33.08
CA VAL A 139 6.78 -23.02 34.10
C VAL A 139 6.40 -24.50 34.08
N ASN A 140 6.64 -25.19 35.20
CA ASN A 140 6.40 -26.62 35.34
C ASN A 140 4.98 -27.07 34.96
N ASN A 141 4.89 -28.23 34.31
CA ASN A 141 3.62 -28.90 34.03
C ASN A 141 2.82 -29.15 35.32
N GLY A 142 1.52 -28.82 35.31
CA GLY A 142 0.62 -28.99 36.47
C GLY A 142 0.77 -27.92 37.56
N SER A 143 1.59 -26.89 37.32
CA SER A 143 1.80 -25.80 38.26
C SER A 143 0.58 -24.87 38.39
N ASN A 144 0.30 -24.40 39.61
CA ASN A 144 -0.73 -23.39 39.87
C ASN A 144 -0.43 -22.05 39.18
N TRP A 145 0.84 -21.78 38.83
CA TRP A 145 1.26 -20.56 38.14
C TRP A 145 0.63 -20.43 36.74
N LEU A 146 0.26 -21.55 36.09
CA LEU A 146 -0.43 -21.53 34.80
C LEU A 146 -1.81 -20.86 34.86
N TRP A 147 -2.48 -20.86 36.02
CA TRP A 147 -3.73 -20.13 36.22
C TRP A 147 -3.56 -18.63 36.06
N VAL A 148 -2.38 -18.08 36.39
CA VAL A 148 -2.09 -16.65 36.18
C VAL A 148 -2.09 -16.32 34.68
N HIS A 149 -1.46 -17.17 33.86
CA HIS A 149 -1.47 -17.01 32.40
C HIS A 149 -2.89 -17.14 31.82
N PHE A 150 -3.65 -18.13 32.30
CA PHE A 150 -5.05 -18.32 31.91
C PHE A 150 -5.88 -17.07 32.22
N CYS A 151 -5.87 -16.59 33.47
CA CYS A 151 -6.60 -15.39 33.87
C CYS A 151 -6.14 -14.15 33.07
N ALA A 152 -4.83 -13.97 32.88
CA ALA A 152 -4.29 -12.86 32.10
C ALA A 152 -4.77 -12.89 30.64
N ALA A 153 -4.89 -14.06 30.02
CA ALA A 153 -5.42 -14.20 28.67
C ALA A 153 -6.88 -13.75 28.58
N TYR A 154 -7.76 -14.16 29.51
CA TYR A 154 -9.17 -13.73 29.52
C TYR A 154 -9.31 -12.22 29.76
N VAL A 155 -8.56 -11.68 30.72
CA VAL A 155 -8.55 -10.23 31.01
C VAL A 155 -8.07 -9.46 29.79
N PHE A 156 -6.98 -9.91 29.14
CA PHE A 156 -6.46 -9.29 27.94
C PHE A 156 -7.46 -9.32 26.79
N THR A 157 -8.11 -10.47 26.52
CA THR A 157 -9.15 -10.57 25.50
C THR A 157 -10.32 -9.62 25.80
N GLY A 158 -10.79 -9.56 27.05
CA GLY A 158 -11.85 -8.64 27.46
C GLY A 158 -11.50 -7.17 27.20
N VAL A 159 -10.28 -6.76 27.57
CA VAL A 159 -9.79 -5.40 27.32
C VAL A 159 -9.67 -5.10 25.82
N VAL A 160 -9.14 -6.02 25.03
CA VAL A 160 -9.04 -5.86 23.57
C VAL A 160 -10.42 -5.73 22.93
N CYS A 161 -11.38 -6.58 23.30
CA CYS A 161 -12.76 -6.48 22.82
C CYS A 161 -13.43 -5.15 23.21
N TYR A 162 -13.22 -4.69 24.44
CA TYR A 162 -13.73 -3.39 24.90
C TYR A 162 -13.12 -2.22 24.11
N LEU A 163 -11.80 -2.21 23.92
CA LEU A 163 -11.12 -1.18 23.12
C LEU A 163 -11.56 -1.22 21.65
N LEU A 164 -11.76 -2.41 21.07
CA LEU A 164 -12.28 -2.57 19.71
C LEU A 164 -13.69 -2.01 19.57
N TYR A 165 -14.57 -2.28 20.53
CA TYR A 165 -15.93 -1.75 20.53
C TYR A 165 -15.92 -0.22 20.54
N TYR A 166 -15.12 0.38 21.43
CA TYR A 166 -15.00 1.84 21.53
C TYR A 166 -14.43 2.47 20.25
N GLU A 167 -13.36 1.92 19.69
CA GLU A 167 -12.79 2.45 18.43
C GLU A 167 -13.74 2.26 17.24
N TYR A 168 -14.48 1.14 17.20
CA TYR A 168 -15.46 0.91 16.15
C TYR A 168 -16.61 1.93 16.19
N GLU A 169 -17.14 2.20 17.38
CA GLU A 169 -18.17 3.23 17.58
C GLU A 169 -17.65 4.63 17.19
N TYR A 170 -16.40 4.96 17.58
CA TYR A 170 -15.76 6.21 17.22
C TYR A 170 -15.60 6.38 15.69
N ILE A 171 -15.05 5.37 15.02
CA ILE A 171 -14.83 5.40 13.56
C ILE A 171 -16.17 5.43 12.80
N SER A 172 -17.16 4.67 13.25
CA SER A 172 -18.50 4.68 12.66
C SER A 172 -19.13 6.07 12.74
N SER A 173 -19.08 6.69 13.92
CA SER A 173 -19.60 8.04 14.16
C SER A 173 -18.87 9.10 13.31
N LYS A 174 -17.53 9.06 13.25
CA LYS A 174 -16.74 9.96 12.39
C LYS A 174 -17.02 9.74 10.90
N ARG A 175 -17.23 8.50 10.45
CA ARG A 175 -17.59 8.19 9.07
C ARG A 175 -18.96 8.76 8.70
N ILE A 176 -19.94 8.63 9.58
CA ILE A 176 -21.29 9.20 9.39
C ILE A 176 -21.21 10.73 9.37
N ALA A 177 -20.50 11.34 10.32
CA ALA A 177 -20.30 12.79 10.36
C ALA A 177 -19.62 13.31 9.08
N TYR A 178 -18.56 12.62 8.61
CA TYR A 178 -17.88 12.94 7.37
C TYR A 178 -18.81 12.82 6.15
N PHE A 179 -19.67 11.80 6.12
CA PHE A 179 -20.65 11.64 5.05
C PHE A 179 -21.65 12.80 4.98
N TYR A 180 -22.11 13.30 6.13
CA TYR A 180 -23.01 14.46 6.20
C TYR A 180 -22.32 15.79 5.88
N SER A 181 -21.06 15.97 6.26
CA SER A 181 -20.30 17.21 5.98
C SER A 181 -19.74 17.29 4.57
N SER A 182 -19.58 16.14 3.89
CA SER A 182 -18.96 16.09 2.57
C SER A 182 -19.88 16.63 1.48
N LYS A 183 -19.27 17.34 0.51
CA LYS A 183 -19.98 17.79 -0.69
C LYS A 183 -20.57 16.58 -1.43
N PRO A 184 -21.71 16.72 -2.13
CA PRO A 184 -22.27 15.65 -2.94
C PRO A 184 -21.27 15.21 -4.01
N GLN A 185 -20.79 13.98 -3.92
CA GLN A 185 -19.86 13.41 -4.89
C GLN A 185 -20.60 12.58 -5.95
N PRO A 186 -20.14 12.55 -7.22
CA PRO A 186 -20.83 11.83 -8.29
C PRO A 186 -21.10 10.35 -7.98
N HIS A 187 -20.14 9.67 -7.34
CA HIS A 187 -20.26 8.25 -6.99
C HIS A 187 -21.43 7.93 -6.04
N GLN A 188 -21.96 8.94 -5.33
CA GLN A 188 -23.11 8.78 -4.42
C GLN A 188 -24.45 8.73 -5.17
N PHE A 189 -24.48 9.25 -6.40
CA PHE A 189 -25.66 9.30 -7.26
C PHE A 189 -25.59 8.30 -8.40
N THR A 190 -24.45 7.66 -8.60
CA THR A 190 -24.20 6.76 -9.72
C THR A 190 -24.02 5.33 -9.22
N ILE A 191 -24.64 4.38 -9.93
CA ILE A 191 -24.39 2.95 -9.75
C ILE A 191 -23.71 2.41 -11.00
N LEU A 192 -22.93 1.36 -10.84
CA LEU A 192 -22.40 0.59 -11.94
C LEU A 192 -23.30 -0.61 -12.20
N VAL A 193 -23.75 -0.76 -13.44
CA VAL A 193 -24.58 -1.88 -13.90
C VAL A 193 -23.76 -2.75 -14.84
N ARG A 194 -23.79 -4.07 -14.62
CA ARG A 194 -23.08 -5.06 -15.44
C ARG A 194 -23.98 -6.22 -15.86
N GLY A 195 -23.55 -6.96 -16.89
CA GLY A 195 -24.31 -8.12 -17.37
C GLY A 195 -25.62 -7.69 -18.03
N ILE A 196 -25.58 -6.57 -18.75
CA ILE A 196 -26.73 -6.03 -19.49
C ILE A 196 -27.02 -6.98 -20.66
N PRO A 197 -28.24 -7.54 -20.77
CA PRO A 197 -28.62 -8.39 -21.89
C PRO A 197 -28.83 -7.52 -23.14
N ILE A 198 -27.99 -7.70 -24.16
CA ILE A 198 -28.11 -6.92 -25.41
C ILE A 198 -29.02 -7.69 -26.38
N PRO A 199 -30.19 -7.16 -26.75
CA PRO A 199 -31.07 -7.79 -27.74
C PRO A 199 -30.45 -7.73 -29.15
N SER A 200 -30.79 -8.71 -30.00
CA SER A 200 -30.29 -8.78 -31.38
C SER A 200 -30.75 -7.57 -32.19
N GLY A 201 -29.85 -6.61 -32.41
CA GLY A 201 -30.11 -5.39 -33.21
C GLY A 201 -30.33 -4.10 -32.41
N GLY A 202 -30.35 -4.14 -31.07
CA GLY A 202 -30.44 -2.94 -30.22
C GLY A 202 -29.09 -2.49 -29.66
N THR A 203 -28.98 -1.22 -29.27
CA THR A 203 -27.79 -0.71 -28.57
C THR A 203 -27.85 -0.98 -27.06
N CYS A 204 -26.68 -1.04 -26.41
CA CYS A 204 -26.62 -1.17 -24.94
C CYS A 204 -27.28 0.05 -24.27
N SER A 205 -27.10 1.22 -24.88
CA SER A 205 -27.69 2.48 -24.41
C SER A 205 -29.23 2.45 -24.36
N GLU A 206 -29.88 2.05 -25.45
CA GLU A 206 -31.36 1.98 -25.51
C GLU A 206 -31.92 0.96 -24.51
N THR A 207 -31.21 -0.15 -24.31
CA THR A 207 -31.62 -1.20 -23.37
C THR A 207 -31.57 -0.70 -21.92
N VAL A 208 -30.52 0.04 -21.56
CA VAL A 208 -30.40 0.65 -20.21
C VAL A 208 -31.46 1.72 -20.01
N ASP A 209 -31.66 2.58 -21.01
CA ASP A 209 -32.62 3.68 -20.93
C ASP A 209 -34.05 3.15 -20.72
N SER A 210 -34.49 2.22 -21.58
CA SER A 210 -35.81 1.59 -21.46
C SER A 210 -36.00 0.90 -20.11
N PHE A 211 -35.03 0.11 -19.65
CA PHE A 211 -35.11 -0.61 -18.38
C PHE A 211 -35.25 0.33 -17.17
N PHE A 212 -34.45 1.40 -17.07
CA PHE A 212 -34.48 2.29 -15.92
C PHE A 212 -35.62 3.31 -15.96
N ILE A 213 -36.10 3.68 -17.16
CA ILE A 213 -37.32 4.49 -17.28
C ILE A 213 -38.54 3.70 -16.82
N GLU A 214 -38.63 2.42 -17.16
CA GLU A 214 -39.76 1.57 -16.77
C GLU A 214 -39.75 1.25 -15.27
N ASN A 215 -38.59 0.87 -14.72
CA ASN A 215 -38.50 0.43 -13.32
C ASN A 215 -38.26 1.56 -12.31
N HIS A 216 -37.63 2.67 -12.72
CA HIS A 216 -37.22 3.77 -11.82
C HIS A 216 -37.56 5.17 -12.41
N PRO A 217 -38.81 5.42 -12.85
CA PRO A 217 -39.17 6.59 -13.67
C PRO A 217 -38.90 7.95 -13.00
N SER A 218 -39.15 8.05 -11.69
CA SER A 218 -39.01 9.31 -10.95
C SER A 218 -37.56 9.64 -10.59
N THR A 219 -36.72 8.63 -10.42
CA THR A 219 -35.36 8.77 -9.88
C THR A 219 -34.26 8.71 -10.94
N TYR A 220 -34.51 8.05 -12.07
CA TYR A 220 -33.55 7.95 -13.17
C TYR A 220 -33.20 9.35 -13.75
N LEU A 221 -31.91 9.58 -14.02
CA LEU A 221 -31.42 10.83 -14.61
C LEU A 221 -30.78 10.59 -15.99
N SER A 222 -29.74 9.76 -16.04
CA SER A 222 -28.97 9.49 -17.26
C SER A 222 -28.10 8.26 -17.08
N HIS A 223 -27.51 7.78 -18.18
CA HIS A 223 -26.51 6.72 -18.14
C HIS A 223 -25.33 7.01 -19.08
N ALA A 224 -24.20 6.38 -18.80
CA ALA A 224 -23.00 6.38 -19.63
C ALA A 224 -22.55 4.94 -19.87
N VAL A 225 -22.65 4.47 -21.11
CA VAL A 225 -22.24 3.12 -21.50
C VAL A 225 -20.72 3.02 -21.50
N VAL A 226 -20.20 1.91 -20.97
CA VAL A 226 -18.76 1.64 -20.97
C VAL A 226 -18.32 1.18 -22.36
N ARG A 227 -17.27 1.82 -22.87
CA ARG A 227 -16.66 1.48 -24.16
C ARG A 227 -15.30 0.86 -23.96
N ARG A 228 -14.89 -0.02 -24.87
CA ARG A 228 -13.55 -0.62 -24.84
C ARG A 228 -12.51 0.40 -25.32
N THR A 229 -11.91 1.13 -24.37
CA THR A 229 -10.93 2.21 -24.65
C THR A 229 -9.49 1.86 -24.29
N SER A 230 -9.17 0.60 -23.94
CA SER A 230 -7.82 0.25 -23.43
C SER A 230 -6.66 0.62 -24.39
N LYS A 231 -6.83 0.38 -25.69
CA LYS A 231 -5.86 0.80 -26.71
C LYS A 231 -5.78 2.33 -26.83
N LEU A 232 -6.93 2.99 -26.86
CA LEU A 232 -7.05 4.43 -26.95
C LEU A 232 -6.39 5.13 -25.76
N GLN A 233 -6.58 4.60 -24.55
CA GLN A 233 -5.98 5.12 -23.33
C GLN A 233 -4.46 4.96 -23.33
N GLY A 234 -3.94 3.84 -23.85
CA GLY A 234 -2.50 3.66 -24.07
C GLY A 234 -1.92 4.70 -25.03
N LEU A 235 -2.59 4.91 -26.18
CA LEU A 235 -2.20 5.92 -27.16
C LEU A 235 -2.21 7.33 -26.55
N ILE A 236 -3.28 7.73 -25.84
CA ILE A 236 -3.38 9.04 -25.19
C ILE A 236 -2.23 9.23 -24.18
N GLY A 237 -1.93 8.22 -23.35
CA GLY A 237 -0.85 8.31 -22.38
C GLY A 237 0.53 8.45 -23.02
N ASP A 238 0.76 7.79 -24.16
CA ASP A 238 1.98 7.94 -24.94
C ASP A 238 2.06 9.33 -25.61
N THR A 239 0.93 9.86 -26.10
CA THR A 239 0.82 11.23 -26.65
C THR A 239 1.16 12.27 -25.61
N GLU A 240 0.61 12.17 -24.39
CA GLU A 240 0.90 13.08 -23.29
C GLU A 240 2.39 13.05 -22.91
N LYS A 241 3.01 11.87 -22.82
CA LYS A 241 4.44 11.73 -22.52
C LYS A 241 5.32 12.36 -23.61
N LEU A 242 4.96 12.18 -24.88
CA LEU A 242 5.67 12.76 -26.00
C LEU A 242 5.51 14.29 -26.03
N TYR A 243 4.28 14.79 -25.86
CA TYR A 243 3.99 16.21 -25.83
C TYR A 243 4.79 16.93 -24.73
N LYS A 244 4.83 16.36 -23.52
CA LYS A 244 5.63 16.90 -22.40
C LYS A 244 7.14 16.90 -22.68
N ARG A 245 7.65 15.84 -23.32
CA ARG A 245 9.07 15.80 -23.74
C ARG A 245 9.37 16.86 -24.80
N LEU A 246 8.47 17.04 -25.75
CA LEU A 246 8.60 18.03 -26.81
C LEU A 246 8.53 19.46 -26.26
N SER A 247 7.61 19.76 -25.35
CA SER A 247 7.51 21.07 -24.70
C SER A 247 8.77 21.41 -23.91
N TYR A 248 9.34 20.43 -23.19
CA TYR A 248 10.61 20.60 -22.47
C TYR A 248 11.78 20.90 -23.42
N LEU A 249 11.87 20.19 -24.54
CA LEU A 249 12.91 20.41 -25.55
C LEU A 249 12.77 21.77 -26.24
N LYS A 250 11.54 22.20 -26.57
CA LYS A 250 11.25 23.52 -27.14
C LYS A 250 11.56 24.66 -26.15
N LEU A 251 11.39 24.44 -24.84
CA LEU A 251 11.72 25.43 -23.80
C LEU A 251 13.25 25.58 -23.62
N ASN A 252 14.02 24.49 -23.76
CA ASN A 252 15.48 24.47 -23.60
C ASN A 252 16.25 24.56 -24.93
N ASN A 253 15.81 25.46 -25.81
CA ASN A 253 16.32 25.65 -27.17
C ASN A 253 17.84 25.86 -27.30
N HIS A 254 18.55 26.21 -26.22
CA HIS A 254 19.98 26.55 -26.23
C HIS A 254 20.93 25.39 -25.81
N THR A 255 20.44 24.17 -25.62
CA THR A 255 21.28 23.05 -25.16
C THR A 255 21.78 22.15 -26.32
N PRO A 256 22.99 21.57 -26.24
CA PRO A 256 23.51 20.60 -27.23
C PRO A 256 22.73 19.28 -27.27
N GLN A 257 21.72 19.13 -26.41
CA GLN A 257 20.83 17.97 -26.33
C GLN A 257 19.80 17.90 -27.46
N ARG A 258 19.70 18.90 -28.32
CA ARG A 258 18.74 18.92 -29.46
C ARG A 258 19.01 17.84 -30.51
N PHE A 259 20.26 17.40 -30.65
CA PHE A 259 20.65 16.41 -31.65
C PHE A 259 21.04 15.08 -30.99
N ARG A 260 20.39 13.99 -31.41
CA ARG A 260 20.75 12.61 -31.00
C ARG A 260 21.05 11.77 -32.23
N ARG A 261 21.89 10.75 -32.08
CA ARG A 261 22.13 9.77 -33.15
C ARG A 261 21.11 8.62 -33.04
N ASP A 262 20.59 8.17 -34.18
CA ASP A 262 19.46 7.20 -34.26
C ASP A 262 19.78 5.75 -33.84
N GLY A 263 21.04 5.38 -33.66
CA GLY A 263 21.46 4.00 -33.40
C GLY A 263 21.38 3.55 -31.93
N PHE A 264 21.81 2.31 -31.68
CA PHE A 264 21.78 1.67 -30.36
C PHE A 264 22.44 2.56 -29.28
N LEU A 265 21.70 2.80 -28.19
CA LEU A 265 22.09 3.69 -27.07
C LEU A 265 22.39 5.16 -27.44
N GLY A 266 22.18 5.59 -28.69
CA GLY A 266 22.47 6.95 -29.14
C GLY A 266 23.93 7.22 -29.56
N ILE A 267 24.72 6.16 -29.78
CA ILE A 267 26.17 6.26 -30.05
C ILE A 267 26.48 6.19 -31.56
N PHE A 268 25.73 5.37 -32.30
CA PHE A 268 25.86 5.16 -33.74
C PHE A 268 24.74 5.84 -34.54
N GLY A 269 24.97 6.18 -35.81
CA GLY A 269 23.93 6.70 -36.72
C GLY A 269 24.01 8.21 -37.02
N ARG A 270 23.10 8.67 -37.90
CA ARG A 270 22.98 10.07 -38.32
C ARG A 270 22.47 10.93 -37.16
N LYS A 271 22.95 12.18 -37.06
CA LYS A 271 22.40 13.17 -36.12
C LYS A 271 21.01 13.58 -36.63
N VAL A 272 19.99 13.36 -35.82
CA VAL A 272 18.60 13.76 -36.09
C VAL A 272 18.20 14.84 -35.08
N ASP A 273 17.45 15.84 -35.55
CA ASP A 273 16.81 16.81 -34.66
C ASP A 273 15.71 16.08 -33.88
N LEU A 274 15.86 16.02 -32.56
CA LEU A 274 14.90 15.35 -31.69
C LEU A 274 13.54 16.03 -31.72
N VAL A 275 13.48 17.33 -31.98
CA VAL A 275 12.21 18.06 -32.06
C VAL A 275 11.40 17.55 -33.26
N ASP A 276 12.01 17.54 -34.45
CA ASP A 276 11.36 17.06 -35.67
C ASP A 276 10.94 15.58 -35.56
N HIS A 277 11.79 14.75 -34.96
CA HIS A 277 11.47 13.33 -34.75
C HIS A 277 10.29 13.12 -33.80
N TYR A 278 10.26 13.85 -32.68
CA TYR A 278 9.15 13.75 -31.74
C TYR A 278 7.87 14.39 -32.26
N GLU A 279 7.96 15.45 -33.05
CA GLU A 279 6.81 16.10 -33.71
C GLU A 279 6.18 15.16 -34.74
N LYS A 280 7.01 14.49 -35.56
CA LYS A 280 6.53 13.46 -36.49
C LYS A 280 5.87 12.29 -35.76
N LYS A 281 6.50 11.78 -34.70
CA LYS A 281 5.91 10.72 -33.88
C LYS A 281 4.61 11.14 -33.20
N LEU A 282 4.50 12.40 -32.79
CA LEU A 282 3.28 12.93 -32.20
C LEU A 282 2.15 12.94 -33.23
N GLN A 283 2.44 13.40 -34.45
CA GLN A 283 1.48 13.39 -35.56
C GLN A 283 1.01 11.97 -35.90
N ASP A 284 1.94 11.02 -36.03
CA ASP A 284 1.61 9.60 -36.25
C ASP A 284 0.68 9.07 -35.14
N LEU A 285 0.90 9.50 -33.88
CA LEU A 285 0.13 9.05 -32.74
C LEU A 285 -1.27 9.70 -32.68
N GLU A 286 -1.39 10.98 -33.04
CA GLU A 286 -2.67 11.69 -33.17
C GLU A 286 -3.55 11.07 -34.26
N ASP A 287 -2.97 10.70 -35.39
CA ASP A 287 -3.69 10.01 -36.47
C ASP A 287 -4.18 8.63 -36.00
N ASN A 288 -3.33 7.87 -35.29
CA ASN A 288 -3.73 6.60 -34.68
C ASN A 288 -4.87 6.78 -33.65
N VAL A 289 -4.85 7.85 -32.87
CA VAL A 289 -5.93 8.18 -31.91
C VAL A 289 -7.24 8.44 -32.65
N ARG A 290 -7.23 9.23 -33.73
CA ARG A 290 -8.43 9.50 -34.54
C ARG A 290 -9.00 8.24 -35.20
N LEU A 291 -8.12 7.38 -35.71
CA LEU A 291 -8.50 6.07 -36.28
C LEU A 291 -9.13 5.14 -35.22
N GLU A 292 -8.54 5.05 -34.03
CA GLU A 292 -9.11 4.22 -32.95
C GLU A 292 -10.40 4.84 -32.38
N GLN A 293 -10.55 6.17 -32.33
CA GLN A 293 -11.79 6.83 -31.91
C GLN A 293 -12.96 6.49 -32.84
N SER A 294 -12.74 6.57 -34.15
CA SER A 294 -13.76 6.21 -35.15
C SER A 294 -14.10 4.71 -35.12
N SER A 295 -13.11 3.83 -34.93
CA SER A 295 -13.30 2.38 -34.81
C SER A 295 -14.02 1.97 -33.51
N SER A 296 -13.79 2.71 -32.42
CA SER A 296 -14.31 2.39 -31.07
C SER A 296 -15.78 2.74 -30.88
N ALA A 297 -16.37 3.53 -31.78
CA ALA A 297 -17.80 3.86 -31.74
C ALA A 297 -18.72 2.62 -31.79
N GLY A 298 -18.23 1.48 -32.31
CA GLY A 298 -19.00 0.23 -32.41
C GLY A 298 -18.71 -0.84 -31.35
N LYS A 299 -17.83 -0.60 -30.36
CA LYS A 299 -17.41 -1.62 -29.37
C LYS A 299 -17.96 -1.32 -27.98
N GLU A 300 -19.28 -1.35 -27.85
CA GLU A 300 -19.97 -1.22 -26.56
C GLU A 300 -19.75 -2.48 -25.70
N VAL A 301 -19.57 -2.25 -24.42
CA VAL A 301 -19.46 -3.31 -23.42
C VAL A 301 -20.84 -3.43 -22.72
N PRO A 302 -21.28 -4.64 -22.31
CA PRO A 302 -22.51 -4.82 -21.53
C PRO A 302 -22.38 -4.34 -20.07
N ALA A 303 -21.90 -3.10 -19.90
CA ALA A 303 -21.76 -2.40 -18.64
C ALA A 303 -22.04 -0.89 -18.84
N ALA A 304 -22.69 -0.26 -17.86
CA ALA A 304 -23.01 1.16 -17.89
C ALA A 304 -22.99 1.76 -16.49
N PHE A 305 -22.61 3.04 -16.40
CA PHE A 305 -22.79 3.86 -15.23
C PHE A 305 -24.15 4.53 -15.30
N VAL A 306 -25.02 4.29 -14.32
CA VAL A 306 -26.39 4.83 -14.29
C VAL A 306 -26.48 5.84 -13.15
N SER A 307 -26.85 7.07 -13.48
CA SER A 307 -26.96 8.18 -12.54
C SER A 307 -28.42 8.47 -12.20
N PHE A 308 -28.65 8.84 -10.95
CA PHE A 308 -29.96 9.14 -10.40
C PHE A 308 -30.04 10.58 -9.91
N LYS A 309 -31.25 11.14 -9.88
CA LYS A 309 -31.53 12.49 -9.37
C LYS A 309 -31.27 12.63 -7.87
N SER A 310 -31.35 11.53 -7.11
CA SER A 310 -31.20 11.53 -5.65
C SER A 310 -30.29 10.39 -5.17
N ARG A 311 -29.57 10.62 -4.07
CA ARG A 311 -28.72 9.61 -3.40
C ARG A 311 -29.56 8.41 -2.95
N LEU A 312 -30.78 8.68 -2.47
CA LEU A 312 -31.72 7.65 -2.07
C LEU A 312 -32.12 6.77 -3.25
N GLY A 313 -32.41 7.35 -4.42
CA GLY A 313 -32.74 6.61 -5.64
C GLY A 313 -31.61 5.66 -6.05
N ALA A 314 -30.37 6.15 -6.04
CA ALA A 314 -29.19 5.32 -6.31
C ALA A 314 -29.02 4.19 -5.29
N ALA A 315 -29.21 4.47 -3.99
CA ALA A 315 -29.11 3.47 -2.93
C ALA A 315 -30.19 2.39 -3.03
N VAL A 316 -31.42 2.76 -3.37
CA VAL A 316 -32.53 1.83 -3.60
C VAL A 316 -32.23 0.91 -4.79
N ALA A 317 -31.84 1.48 -5.93
CA ALA A 317 -31.48 0.70 -7.12
C ALA A 317 -30.27 -0.22 -6.88
N LEU A 318 -29.32 0.18 -6.02
CA LEU A 318 -28.19 -0.64 -5.64
C LEU A 318 -28.59 -1.88 -4.83
N HIS A 319 -29.50 -1.72 -3.87
CA HIS A 319 -29.84 -2.76 -2.89
C HIS A 319 -30.97 -3.70 -3.35
N ILE A 320 -31.72 -3.33 -4.39
CA ILE A 320 -32.76 -4.16 -5.00
C ILE A 320 -32.15 -5.08 -6.07
N GLN A 321 -32.54 -6.35 -6.05
CA GLN A 321 -32.26 -7.26 -7.15
C GLN A 321 -33.06 -6.87 -8.39
N GLN A 322 -32.38 -6.44 -9.45
CA GLN A 322 -33.01 -5.86 -10.64
C GLN A 322 -33.63 -6.91 -11.59
N ALA A 323 -33.19 -8.18 -11.53
CA ALA A 323 -33.66 -9.23 -12.43
C ALA A 323 -33.80 -10.58 -11.72
N VAL A 324 -34.70 -11.44 -12.23
CA VAL A 324 -34.90 -12.82 -11.72
C VAL A 324 -33.59 -13.62 -11.76
N ASN A 325 -32.80 -13.47 -12.83
CA ASN A 325 -31.48 -14.09 -12.92
C ASN A 325 -30.44 -13.20 -12.24
N PRO A 326 -29.77 -13.66 -11.18
CA PRO A 326 -28.81 -12.86 -10.41
C PRO A 326 -27.50 -12.55 -11.17
N THR A 327 -27.27 -13.16 -12.33
CA THR A 327 -26.08 -12.90 -13.17
C THR A 327 -26.29 -11.77 -14.18
N LYS A 328 -27.53 -11.29 -14.35
CA LYS A 328 -27.91 -10.19 -15.24
C LYS A 328 -28.26 -8.95 -14.42
N TRP A 329 -28.05 -7.76 -15.01
CA TRP A 329 -28.35 -6.48 -14.34
C TRP A 329 -27.70 -6.37 -12.95
N VAL A 330 -26.45 -6.81 -12.82
CA VAL A 330 -25.71 -6.79 -11.57
C VAL A 330 -25.34 -5.35 -11.25
N THR A 331 -25.93 -4.83 -10.18
CA THR A 331 -25.69 -3.48 -9.66
C THR A 331 -24.59 -3.48 -8.60
N GLU A 332 -23.61 -2.62 -8.75
CA GLU A 332 -22.54 -2.37 -7.78
C GLU A 332 -22.40 -0.86 -7.55
N ARG A 333 -21.77 -0.47 -6.42
CA ARG A 333 -21.47 0.94 -6.17
C ARG A 333 -20.49 1.42 -7.23
N ALA A 334 -20.79 2.55 -7.87
CA ALA A 334 -19.82 3.18 -8.74
C ALA A 334 -18.63 3.68 -7.89
N PRO A 335 -17.39 3.36 -8.28
CA PRO A 335 -16.24 3.98 -7.65
C PRO A 335 -16.09 5.44 -8.09
N GLU A 336 -15.20 6.17 -7.43
CA GLU A 336 -14.85 7.51 -7.87
C GLU A 336 -14.22 7.49 -9.27
N PRO A 337 -14.42 8.50 -10.12
CA PRO A 337 -13.91 8.49 -11.50
C PRO A 337 -12.41 8.24 -11.62
N GLN A 338 -11.62 8.70 -10.65
CA GLN A 338 -10.17 8.48 -10.59
C GLN A 338 -9.78 7.09 -10.08
N ASP A 339 -10.68 6.44 -9.33
CA ASP A 339 -10.48 5.10 -8.77
C ASP A 339 -10.94 3.99 -9.73
N VAL A 340 -11.59 4.33 -10.85
CA VAL A 340 -12.04 3.37 -11.86
C VAL A 340 -10.86 2.70 -12.56
N TYR A 341 -10.83 1.37 -12.50
CA TYR A 341 -9.93 0.51 -13.23
C TYR A 341 -10.59 -0.05 -14.51
N TRP A 342 -10.27 0.58 -15.64
CA TRP A 342 -10.92 0.38 -16.94
C TRP A 342 -10.74 -0.98 -17.67
N PRO A 343 -9.65 -1.75 -17.51
CA PRO A 343 -9.43 -2.95 -18.32
C PRO A 343 -10.48 -4.07 -18.19
N PHE A 344 -11.18 -4.20 -17.05
CA PHE A 344 -12.00 -5.38 -16.73
C PHE A 344 -13.52 -5.22 -16.85
N PHE A 345 -14.02 -4.14 -17.45
CA PHE A 345 -15.47 -3.98 -17.65
C PHE A 345 -16.07 -4.98 -18.65
N SER A 346 -15.24 -5.60 -19.50
CA SER A 346 -15.66 -6.51 -20.58
C SER A 346 -15.82 -7.98 -20.21
N ASP A 347 -15.53 -8.38 -18.98
CA ASP A 347 -15.40 -9.80 -18.66
C ASP A 347 -16.72 -10.44 -18.19
N SER A 348 -17.04 -11.60 -18.77
CA SER A 348 -18.16 -12.43 -18.35
C SER A 348 -17.96 -12.96 -16.92
N PHE A 349 -19.06 -13.19 -16.21
CA PHE A 349 -19.07 -13.74 -14.85
C PHE A 349 -18.20 -15.00 -14.71
N ILE A 350 -18.32 -15.94 -15.66
CA ILE A 350 -17.56 -17.20 -15.65
C ILE A 350 -16.05 -16.94 -15.80
N LYS A 351 -15.66 -16.05 -16.71
CA LYS A 351 -14.26 -15.69 -16.93
C LYS A 351 -13.65 -15.09 -15.66
N ARG A 352 -14.39 -14.20 -14.98
CA ARG A 352 -13.97 -13.63 -13.69
C ARG A 352 -13.78 -14.71 -12.63
N TRP A 353 -14.69 -15.67 -12.53
CA TRP A 353 -14.57 -16.78 -11.58
C TRP A 353 -13.33 -17.65 -11.84
N ILE A 354 -13.04 -17.95 -13.11
CA ILE A 354 -11.81 -18.66 -13.51
C ILE A 354 -10.57 -17.85 -13.14
N CYS A 355 -10.55 -16.54 -13.42
CA CYS A 355 -9.43 -15.66 -13.04
C CYS A 355 -9.21 -15.66 -11.52
N VAL A 356 -10.27 -15.62 -10.72
CA VAL A 356 -10.17 -15.71 -9.25
C VAL A 356 -9.59 -17.06 -8.82
N LEU A 357 -10.02 -18.17 -9.42
CA LEU A 357 -9.49 -19.51 -9.14
C LEU A 357 -8.02 -19.63 -9.51
N VAL A 358 -7.62 -19.15 -10.71
CA VAL A 358 -6.23 -19.16 -11.17
C VAL A 358 -5.35 -18.36 -10.22
N VAL A 359 -5.80 -17.16 -9.80
CA VAL A 359 -5.06 -16.34 -8.84
C VAL A 359 -4.97 -17.03 -7.48
N PHE A 360 -6.02 -17.70 -7.02
CA PHE A 360 -6.00 -18.45 -5.76
C PHE A 360 -4.96 -19.58 -5.79
N VAL A 361 -4.94 -20.38 -6.85
CA VAL A 361 -3.94 -21.45 -7.05
C VAL A 361 -2.53 -20.85 -7.16
N ALA A 362 -2.35 -19.75 -7.89
CA ALA A 362 -1.07 -19.06 -8.00
C ALA A 362 -0.57 -18.52 -6.65
N CYS A 363 -1.46 -17.99 -5.79
CA CYS A 363 -1.10 -17.56 -4.44
C CYS A 363 -0.65 -18.74 -3.56
N ILE A 364 -1.33 -19.89 -3.64
CA ILE A 364 -0.91 -21.11 -2.92
C ILE A 364 0.45 -21.57 -3.42
N ALA A 365 0.64 -21.66 -4.74
CA ALA A 365 1.91 -22.05 -5.33
C ALA A 365 3.05 -21.11 -4.91
N LEU A 366 2.82 -19.80 -4.91
CA LEU A 366 3.79 -18.81 -4.43
C LEU A 366 4.09 -18.99 -2.93
N THR A 367 3.09 -19.31 -2.11
CA THR A 367 3.26 -19.57 -0.67
C THR A 367 4.16 -20.79 -0.45
N ILE A 368 3.92 -21.89 -1.17
CA ILE A 368 4.75 -23.10 -1.08
C ILE A 368 6.17 -22.84 -1.59
N LEU A 369 6.32 -22.13 -2.72
CA LEU A 369 7.64 -21.78 -3.26
C LEU A 369 8.45 -20.93 -2.28
N PHE A 370 7.78 -20.05 -1.52
CA PHE A 370 8.43 -19.18 -0.55
C PHE A 370 8.89 -19.91 0.73
N LEU A 371 8.49 -21.17 0.93
CA LEU A 371 9.06 -22.00 2.00
C LEU A 371 10.56 -22.22 1.81
N ILE A 372 11.07 -22.20 0.56
CA ILE A 372 12.50 -22.42 0.27
C ILE A 372 13.38 -21.31 0.89
N PRO A 373 13.15 -20.01 0.61
CA PRO A 373 13.85 -18.93 1.32
C PRO A 373 13.71 -19.01 2.84
N VAL A 374 12.54 -19.40 3.36
CA VAL A 374 12.28 -19.47 4.81
C VAL A 374 13.12 -20.58 5.45
N VAL A 375 13.19 -21.77 4.84
CA VAL A 375 14.04 -22.87 5.32
C VAL A 375 15.51 -22.48 5.27
N LEU A 376 15.95 -21.78 4.22
CA LEU A 376 17.33 -21.27 4.12
C LEU A 376 17.65 -20.28 5.24
N VAL A 377 16.75 -19.33 5.50
CA VAL A 377 16.87 -18.36 6.60
C VAL A 377 16.92 -19.07 7.96
N GLN A 378 16.06 -20.08 8.17
CA GLN A 378 16.06 -20.86 9.41
C GLN A 378 17.35 -21.68 9.56
N GLY A 379 17.87 -22.27 8.48
CA GLY A 379 19.15 -22.98 8.49
C GLY A 379 20.33 -22.08 8.91
N LEU A 380 20.31 -20.79 8.53
CA LEU A 380 21.33 -19.81 8.95
C LEU A 380 21.33 -19.53 10.46
N THR A 381 20.20 -19.75 11.14
CA THR A 381 20.10 -19.55 12.60
C THR A 381 20.74 -20.69 13.40
N ASN A 382 20.94 -21.86 12.78
CA ASN A 382 21.53 -23.04 13.41
C ASN A 382 22.99 -23.22 12.96
N LEU A 383 23.95 -22.99 13.88
CA LEU A 383 25.39 -23.03 13.59
C LEU A 383 25.85 -24.39 13.05
N ASP A 384 25.38 -25.49 13.63
CA ASP A 384 25.80 -26.86 13.24
C ASP A 384 25.35 -27.22 11.80
N GLN A 385 24.18 -26.73 11.40
CA GLN A 385 23.65 -26.91 10.04
C GLN A 385 24.38 -26.01 9.04
N LEU A 386 24.76 -24.82 9.46
CA LEU A 386 25.52 -23.90 8.62
C LEU A 386 26.93 -24.42 8.30
N GLU A 387 27.60 -25.02 9.28
CA GLU A 387 28.93 -25.61 9.12
C GLU A 387 28.94 -26.83 8.19
N THR A 388 27.81 -27.55 8.11
CA THR A 388 27.64 -28.70 7.21
C THR A 388 27.26 -28.27 5.80
N TRP A 389 26.41 -27.25 5.64
CA TRP A 389 26.02 -26.74 4.31
C TRP A 389 27.13 -25.94 3.62
N PHE A 390 27.92 -25.18 4.38
CA PHE A 390 28.96 -24.30 3.85
C PHE A 390 30.30 -24.52 4.59
N PRO A 391 31.07 -25.56 4.23
CA PRO A 391 32.32 -25.90 4.93
C PRO A 391 33.39 -24.79 4.85
N PHE A 392 33.32 -23.88 3.87
CA PHE A 392 34.22 -22.73 3.76
C PHE A 392 34.01 -21.68 4.87
N LEU A 393 32.82 -21.66 5.51
CA LEU A 393 32.51 -20.71 6.57
C LEU A 393 33.17 -21.07 7.91
N LYS A 394 33.66 -22.31 8.09
CA LYS A 394 34.32 -22.77 9.34
C LYS A 394 35.49 -21.88 9.78
N GLY A 395 36.21 -21.28 8.83
CA GLY A 395 37.29 -20.34 9.14
C GLY A 395 36.80 -18.97 9.63
N ILE A 396 35.67 -18.51 9.11
CA ILE A 396 35.07 -17.19 9.39
C ILE A 396 34.21 -17.24 10.66
N LEU A 397 33.56 -18.37 10.94
CA LEU A 397 32.75 -18.59 12.14
C LEU A 397 33.54 -18.63 13.45
N LYS A 398 34.87 -18.77 13.41
CA LYS A 398 35.72 -18.72 14.61
C LYS A 398 35.70 -17.34 15.29
N LEU A 399 35.36 -16.29 14.57
CA LEU A 399 35.19 -14.95 15.14
C LEU A 399 33.80 -14.86 15.80
N THR A 400 33.79 -14.73 17.13
CA THR A 400 32.56 -14.64 17.96
C THR A 400 31.61 -13.54 17.50
N PHE A 401 32.14 -12.38 17.10
CA PHE A 401 31.32 -11.29 16.58
C PHE A 401 30.65 -11.64 15.24
N VAL A 402 31.37 -12.34 14.34
CA VAL A 402 30.84 -12.65 13.00
C VAL A 402 29.78 -13.74 13.08
N SER A 403 29.97 -14.75 13.93
CA SER A 403 28.95 -15.79 14.16
C SER A 403 27.67 -15.21 14.79
N GLU A 404 27.78 -14.25 15.70
CA GLU A 404 26.62 -13.55 16.28
C GLU A 404 25.86 -12.72 15.25
N VAL A 405 26.54 -12.01 14.34
CA VAL A 405 25.89 -11.25 13.25
C VAL A 405 25.20 -12.17 12.25
N ILE A 406 25.86 -13.27 11.86
CA ILE A 406 25.34 -14.24 10.89
C ILE A 406 24.11 -14.97 11.45
N THR A 407 24.08 -15.27 12.75
CA THR A 407 22.96 -16.00 13.38
C THR A 407 21.82 -15.07 13.83
N GLY A 408 22.12 -13.83 14.22
CA GLY A 408 21.13 -12.92 14.83
C GLY A 408 20.54 -11.84 13.91
N TYR A 409 21.30 -11.34 12.92
CA TYR A 409 20.89 -10.20 12.08
C TYR A 409 20.65 -10.59 10.61
N LEU A 410 21.60 -11.32 10.02
CA LEU A 410 21.56 -11.70 8.61
C LEU A 410 20.28 -12.46 8.18
N PRO A 411 19.72 -13.39 8.97
CA PRO A 411 18.52 -14.14 8.58
C PRO A 411 17.31 -13.21 8.42
N SER A 412 17.14 -12.26 9.35
CA SER A 412 16.05 -11.26 9.30
C SER A 412 16.19 -10.34 8.09
N LEU A 413 17.41 -9.93 7.75
CA LEU A 413 17.67 -9.07 6.60
C LEU A 413 17.42 -9.78 5.26
N ILE A 414 17.86 -11.04 5.12
CA ILE A 414 17.60 -11.85 3.92
C ILE A 414 16.09 -12.05 3.76
N LEU A 415 15.39 -12.39 4.83
CA LEU A 415 13.93 -12.55 4.81
C LEU A 415 13.23 -11.25 4.39
N GLN A 416 13.68 -10.10 4.90
CA GLN A 416 13.15 -8.79 4.52
C GLN A 416 13.36 -8.49 3.02
N MET A 417 14.52 -8.83 2.46
CA MET A 417 14.80 -8.67 1.03
C MET A 417 13.82 -9.49 0.17
N PHE A 418 13.61 -10.76 0.51
CA PHE A 418 12.64 -11.61 -0.21
C PHE A 418 11.20 -11.11 -0.06
N LEU A 419 10.81 -10.64 1.13
CA LEU A 419 9.47 -10.10 1.38
C LEU A 419 9.19 -8.79 0.65
N SER A 420 10.21 -8.02 0.29
CA SER A 420 10.06 -6.79 -0.49
C SER A 420 9.40 -7.03 -1.87
N PHE A 421 9.61 -8.20 -2.46
CA PHE A 421 9.03 -8.58 -3.76
C PHE A 421 7.55 -8.99 -3.68
N VAL A 422 7.06 -9.36 -2.50
CA VAL A 422 5.73 -9.96 -2.35
C VAL A 422 4.58 -8.96 -2.62
N PRO A 423 4.55 -7.73 -2.05
CA PRO A 423 3.45 -6.81 -2.28
C PRO A 423 3.23 -6.44 -3.76
N PRO A 424 4.27 -6.16 -4.57
CA PRO A 424 4.10 -5.95 -6.01
C PRO A 424 3.48 -7.15 -6.74
N ILE A 425 3.90 -8.38 -6.41
CA ILE A 425 3.34 -9.60 -6.99
C ILE A 425 1.86 -9.76 -6.58
N MET A 426 1.51 -9.45 -5.33
CA MET A 426 0.13 -9.54 -4.86
C MET A 426 -0.80 -8.48 -5.47
N ILE A 427 -0.27 -7.29 -5.81
CA ILE A 427 -1.01 -6.31 -6.62
C ILE A 427 -1.24 -6.85 -8.03
N MET A 428 -0.22 -7.42 -8.67
CA MET A 428 -0.35 -8.02 -10.00
C MET A 428 -1.39 -9.14 -10.01
N PHE A 429 -1.36 -10.03 -9.01
CA PHE A 429 -2.37 -11.07 -8.84
C PHE A 429 -3.77 -10.50 -8.59
N SER A 430 -3.88 -9.44 -7.79
CA SER A 430 -5.16 -8.82 -7.49
C SER A 430 -5.74 -8.06 -8.68
N SER A 431 -4.91 -7.44 -9.52
CA SER A 431 -5.39 -6.79 -10.75
C SER A 431 -5.98 -7.82 -11.71
N MET A 432 -5.38 -9.01 -11.83
CA MET A 432 -5.90 -10.09 -12.69
C MET A 432 -7.27 -10.65 -12.26
N GLN A 433 -7.78 -10.37 -11.06
CA GLN A 433 -9.07 -10.90 -10.55
C GLN A 433 -10.31 -10.17 -11.10
N GLY A 434 -10.12 -9.11 -11.90
CA GLY A 434 -11.23 -8.38 -12.51
C GLY A 434 -12.02 -7.51 -11.52
N TYR A 435 -11.32 -6.83 -10.61
CA TYR A 435 -11.93 -5.75 -9.83
C TYR A 435 -12.06 -4.48 -10.68
N ILE A 436 -13.04 -3.65 -10.34
CA ILE A 436 -13.39 -2.44 -11.09
C ILE A 436 -12.77 -1.18 -10.47
N SER A 437 -12.39 -1.22 -9.19
CA SER A 437 -11.73 -0.10 -8.51
C SER A 437 -10.30 -0.45 -8.14
N LEU A 438 -9.42 0.54 -8.24
CA LEU A 438 -8.06 0.46 -7.72
C LEU A 438 -8.08 0.18 -6.22
N SER A 439 -8.97 0.85 -5.48
CA SER A 439 -9.17 0.64 -4.04
C SER A 439 -9.54 -0.80 -3.68
N GLN A 440 -10.36 -1.49 -4.49
CA GLN A 440 -10.65 -2.92 -4.29
C GLN A 440 -9.44 -3.80 -4.60
N ILE A 441 -8.67 -3.48 -5.65
CA ILE A 441 -7.44 -4.19 -6.00
C ILE A 441 -6.45 -4.08 -4.83
N GLU A 442 -6.24 -2.88 -4.29
CA GLU A 442 -5.35 -2.64 -3.16
C GLU A 442 -5.83 -3.35 -1.88
N LYS A 443 -7.12 -3.31 -1.57
CA LYS A 443 -7.71 -4.04 -0.43
C LYS A 443 -7.50 -5.55 -0.58
N SER A 444 -7.73 -6.08 -1.78
CA SER A 444 -7.54 -7.50 -2.06
C SER A 444 -6.07 -7.91 -1.98
N ALA A 445 -5.16 -7.06 -2.47
CA ALA A 445 -3.72 -7.26 -2.34
C ALA A 445 -3.29 -7.24 -0.86
N CYS A 446 -3.79 -6.28 -0.08
CA CYS A 446 -3.55 -6.18 1.36
C CYS A 446 -3.92 -7.50 2.09
N ILE A 447 -5.11 -8.05 1.82
CA ILE A 447 -5.56 -9.30 2.45
C ILE A 447 -4.66 -10.48 2.04
N LYS A 448 -4.26 -10.56 0.76
CA LYS A 448 -3.36 -11.63 0.28
C LYS A 448 -1.97 -11.52 0.90
N VAL A 449 -1.40 -10.32 0.97
CA VAL A 449 -0.11 -10.07 1.63
C VAL A 449 -0.20 -10.48 3.09
N LEU A 450 -1.26 -10.11 3.82
CA LEU A 450 -1.45 -10.50 5.22
C LEU A 450 -1.46 -12.02 5.39
N TRP A 451 -2.28 -12.74 4.62
CA TRP A 451 -2.33 -14.20 4.68
C TRP A 451 -1.00 -14.84 4.34
N PHE A 452 -0.32 -14.33 3.30
CA PHE A 452 1.00 -14.80 2.91
C PHE A 452 2.03 -14.60 4.02
N THR A 453 2.04 -13.43 4.66
CA THR A 453 2.94 -13.09 5.77
C THR A 453 2.67 -13.99 6.98
N ILE A 454 1.40 -14.26 7.32
CA ILE A 454 1.04 -15.18 8.41
C ILE A 454 1.55 -16.60 8.13
N TRP A 455 1.29 -17.14 6.93
CA TRP A 455 1.74 -18.50 6.60
C TRP A 455 3.26 -18.62 6.50
N ASN A 456 3.93 -17.72 5.79
CA ASN A 456 5.37 -17.84 5.54
C ASN A 456 6.25 -17.33 6.68
N ILE A 457 5.83 -16.31 7.41
CA ILE A 457 6.68 -15.74 8.47
C ILE A 457 6.34 -16.35 9.81
N PHE A 458 5.06 -16.54 10.14
CA PHE A 458 4.69 -17.14 11.41
C PHE A 458 4.74 -18.67 11.34
N PHE A 459 3.84 -19.30 10.58
CA PHE A 459 3.74 -20.76 10.58
C PHE A 459 4.97 -21.45 9.99
N ALA A 460 5.51 -21.00 8.86
CA ALA A 460 6.64 -21.68 8.24
C ALA A 460 7.94 -21.55 9.04
N ASN A 461 8.22 -20.43 9.71
CA ASN A 461 9.40 -20.35 10.61
C ASN A 461 9.21 -21.22 11.86
N VAL A 462 8.02 -21.18 12.49
CA VAL A 462 7.73 -22.02 13.66
C VAL A 462 7.81 -23.50 13.32
N LEU A 463 7.21 -23.91 12.21
CA LEU A 463 7.24 -25.30 11.76
C LEU A 463 8.63 -25.69 11.28
N SER A 464 9.31 -24.91 10.43
CA SER A 464 10.66 -25.22 9.92
C SER A 464 11.70 -25.34 11.03
N GLY A 465 11.66 -24.43 12.01
CA GLY A 465 12.56 -24.44 13.16
C GLY A 465 12.46 -25.72 14.01
N SER A 466 11.30 -26.39 13.98
CA SER A 466 11.06 -27.68 14.65
C SER A 466 11.10 -28.88 13.70
N ALA A 467 10.81 -28.69 12.40
CA ALA A 467 10.52 -29.75 11.43
C ALA A 467 11.73 -30.23 10.64
N LEU A 468 12.90 -29.57 10.70
CA LEU A 468 14.12 -30.12 10.09
C LEU A 468 14.52 -31.49 10.65
N TYR A 469 13.90 -31.92 11.77
CA TYR A 469 14.05 -33.28 12.32
C TYR A 469 12.76 -34.13 12.33
N GLN A 470 11.60 -33.62 11.89
CA GLN A 470 10.30 -34.31 12.09
C GLN A 470 9.29 -34.13 10.95
N VAL A 471 9.69 -34.44 9.70
CA VAL A 471 8.75 -34.54 8.55
C VAL A 471 7.61 -35.54 8.80
N SER A 472 7.79 -36.48 9.74
CA SER A 472 6.77 -37.44 10.18
C SER A 472 5.59 -36.85 10.98
N VAL A 473 5.68 -35.61 11.46
CA VAL A 473 4.59 -34.96 12.25
C VAL A 473 3.40 -34.58 11.38
N PHE A 474 3.61 -34.27 10.09
CA PHE A 474 2.51 -34.00 9.16
C PHE A 474 1.62 -35.24 8.89
N LEU A 475 2.11 -36.43 9.24
CA LEU A 475 1.35 -37.69 9.10
C LEU A 475 0.47 -37.99 10.32
N GLU A 476 0.66 -37.29 11.45
CA GLU A 476 -0.12 -37.49 12.68
C GLU A 476 -0.76 -36.18 13.19
N PRO A 477 -2.01 -35.87 12.80
CA PRO A 477 -2.70 -34.63 13.19
C PRO A 477 -2.80 -34.41 14.71
N LYS A 478 -2.78 -35.48 15.51
CA LYS A 478 -2.88 -35.41 16.98
C LYS A 478 -1.65 -34.78 17.64
N LYS A 479 -0.48 -34.82 16.99
CA LYS A 479 0.78 -34.27 17.54
C LYS A 479 1.01 -32.81 17.16
N ILE A 480 0.20 -32.23 16.27
CA ILE A 480 0.39 -30.85 15.80
C ILE A 480 0.29 -29.85 16.96
N ALA A 481 -0.68 -30.02 17.86
CA ALA A 481 -0.89 -29.10 18.97
C ALA A 481 0.27 -29.11 19.98
N SER A 482 0.82 -30.28 20.32
CA SER A 482 1.96 -30.39 21.25
C SER A 482 3.23 -29.82 20.63
N VAL A 483 3.49 -30.11 19.34
CA VAL A 483 4.64 -29.55 18.63
C VAL A 483 4.54 -28.03 18.56
N LEU A 484 3.36 -27.47 18.28
CA LEU A 484 3.18 -26.02 18.24
C LEU A 484 3.36 -25.36 19.62
N ALA A 485 2.90 -26.03 20.69
CA ALA A 485 3.03 -25.53 22.06
C ALA A 485 4.50 -25.39 22.50
N GLU A 486 5.38 -26.28 22.02
CA GLU A 486 6.83 -26.20 22.28
C GLU A 486 7.54 -25.26 21.30
N ALA A 487 7.17 -25.31 20.02
CA ALA A 487 7.85 -24.58 18.95
C ALA A 487 7.61 -23.06 19.01
N VAL A 488 6.38 -22.61 19.29
CA VAL A 488 6.05 -21.18 19.26
C VAL A 488 6.85 -20.38 20.30
N PRO A 489 6.91 -20.77 21.60
CA PRO A 489 7.72 -20.07 22.59
C PRO A 489 9.22 -20.09 22.27
N ALA A 490 9.75 -21.23 21.77
CA ALA A 490 11.15 -21.37 21.43
C ALA A 490 11.61 -20.38 20.32
N GLN A 491 10.71 -20.00 19.42
CA GLN A 491 10.99 -19.03 18.36
C GLN A 491 10.82 -17.56 18.78
N ALA A 492 10.47 -17.26 20.03
CA ALA A 492 10.26 -15.88 20.49
C ALA A 492 11.49 -14.98 20.23
N SER A 493 12.70 -15.52 20.44
CA SER A 493 13.95 -14.79 20.20
C SER A 493 14.11 -14.35 18.75
N PHE A 494 13.75 -15.21 17.80
CA PHE A 494 13.76 -14.89 16.37
C PHE A 494 12.75 -13.79 16.06
N PHE A 495 11.52 -13.87 16.59
CA PHE A 495 10.51 -12.85 16.36
C PHE A 495 10.86 -11.50 17.00
N ILE A 496 11.56 -11.46 18.14
CA ILE A 496 12.08 -10.21 18.70
C ILE A 496 13.11 -9.60 17.73
N ALA A 497 14.09 -10.37 17.28
CA ALA A 497 15.08 -9.89 16.30
C ALA A 497 14.41 -9.44 14.98
N TYR A 498 13.36 -10.14 14.56
CA TYR A 498 12.55 -9.80 13.40
C TYR A 498 11.78 -8.49 13.60
N VAL A 499 11.14 -8.24 14.75
CA VAL A 499 10.44 -6.98 15.05
C VAL A 499 11.41 -5.80 15.02
N VAL A 500 12.62 -5.97 15.56
CA VAL A 500 13.61 -4.89 15.57
C VAL A 500 14.16 -4.64 14.16
N THR A 501 14.48 -5.69 13.41
CA THR A 501 15.04 -5.56 12.05
C THR A 501 13.99 -5.10 11.04
N SER A 502 12.90 -5.86 10.90
CA SER A 502 11.85 -5.59 9.92
C SER A 502 10.86 -4.51 10.36
N GLY A 503 10.79 -4.19 11.64
CA GLY A 503 9.98 -3.10 12.18
C GLY A 503 10.77 -1.81 12.27
N TRP A 504 11.73 -1.70 13.20
CA TRP A 504 12.42 -0.43 13.47
C TRP A 504 13.29 0.02 12.29
N THR A 505 14.19 -0.85 11.80
CA THR A 505 15.11 -0.49 10.72
C THR A 505 14.38 -0.26 9.40
N SER A 506 13.35 -1.05 9.11
CA SER A 506 12.49 -0.87 7.94
C SER A 506 11.70 0.45 7.97
N LEU A 507 11.05 0.79 9.09
CA LEU A 507 10.35 2.08 9.25
C LEU A 507 11.32 3.26 9.11
N SER A 508 12.53 3.14 9.67
CA SER A 508 13.58 4.16 9.52
C SER A 508 14.02 4.33 8.07
N SER A 509 14.19 3.22 7.35
CA SER A 509 14.51 3.20 5.92
C SER A 509 13.39 3.84 5.09
N GLU A 510 12.13 3.58 5.44
CA GLU A 510 10.96 4.17 4.79
C GLU A 510 10.89 5.69 5.00
N LEU A 511 11.27 6.18 6.19
CA LEU A 511 11.40 7.62 6.48
C LEU A 511 12.41 8.30 5.54
N CYS A 512 13.56 7.67 5.29
CA CYS A 512 14.57 8.13 4.32
C CYS A 512 14.13 7.99 2.85
N ARG A 513 13.06 7.26 2.54
CA ARG A 513 12.63 6.95 1.16
C ARG A 513 13.81 6.50 0.28
N LEU A 514 14.58 5.51 0.75
CA LEU A 514 15.82 5.08 0.10
C LEU A 514 15.66 4.77 -1.40
N VAL A 515 14.59 4.06 -1.79
CA VAL A 515 14.37 3.66 -3.19
C VAL A 515 14.18 4.88 -4.11
N PRO A 516 13.23 5.81 -3.88
CA PRO A 516 13.16 7.06 -4.64
C PRO A 516 14.45 7.88 -4.63
N LEU A 517 15.17 7.91 -3.50
CA LEU A 517 16.41 8.68 -3.38
C LEU A 517 17.49 8.12 -4.29
N ILE A 518 17.72 6.81 -4.25
CA ILE A 518 18.66 6.10 -5.12
C ILE A 518 18.28 6.29 -6.59
N CYS A 519 17.00 6.10 -6.94
CA CYS A 519 16.52 6.32 -8.31
C CYS A 519 16.73 7.75 -8.78
N SER A 520 16.49 8.75 -7.91
CA SER A 520 16.71 10.17 -8.24
C SER A 520 18.18 10.49 -8.46
N PHE A 521 19.08 9.88 -7.65
CA PHE A 521 20.52 10.02 -7.79
C PHE A 521 21.00 9.43 -9.12
N PHE A 522 20.60 8.19 -9.43
CA PHE A 522 20.92 7.56 -10.71
C PHE A 522 20.35 8.32 -11.90
N LYS A 523 19.09 8.79 -11.82
CA LYS A 523 18.50 9.63 -12.86
C LYS A 523 19.32 10.90 -13.06
N ARG A 524 19.76 11.58 -12.00
CA ARG A 524 20.57 12.80 -12.09
C ARG A 524 21.95 12.58 -12.72
N VAL A 525 22.56 11.41 -12.47
CA VAL A 525 23.90 11.05 -12.98
C VAL A 525 23.84 10.57 -14.44
N PHE A 526 22.87 9.72 -14.80
CA PHE A 526 22.82 9.05 -16.10
C PHE A 526 21.87 9.68 -17.11
N SER A 527 20.83 10.38 -16.65
CA SER A 527 19.89 11.11 -17.51
C SER A 527 20.07 12.61 -17.28
N GLY A 528 20.45 13.35 -18.32
CA GLY A 528 20.38 14.82 -18.26
C GLY A 528 18.98 15.24 -17.81
N LYS A 529 18.86 16.33 -17.03
CA LYS A 529 17.60 16.82 -16.43
C LYS A 529 16.42 16.60 -17.39
N TYR A 530 15.68 15.50 -17.23
CA TYR A 530 14.40 15.30 -17.89
C TYR A 530 13.38 15.67 -16.84
N GLY A 531 12.57 16.69 -17.13
CA GLY A 531 11.42 17.07 -16.33
C GLY A 531 10.31 16.03 -16.44
N ASP A 532 10.59 14.78 -16.04
CA ASP A 532 9.53 13.82 -15.78
C ASP A 532 8.78 14.35 -14.55
N GLU A 533 7.52 14.69 -14.75
CA GLU A 533 6.57 15.04 -13.70
C GLU A 533 6.61 13.92 -12.65
N PHE A 534 7.04 14.26 -11.44
CA PHE A 534 7.16 13.30 -10.38
C PHE A 534 5.75 12.96 -9.90
N GLU A 535 5.19 11.84 -10.38
CA GLU A 535 3.93 11.32 -9.85
C GLU A 535 4.08 11.15 -8.34
N VAL A 536 3.23 11.86 -7.60
CA VAL A 536 3.34 11.88 -6.14
C VAL A 536 2.92 10.51 -5.61
N PRO A 537 3.81 9.75 -4.94
CA PRO A 537 3.47 8.41 -4.50
C PRO A 537 2.29 8.41 -3.51
N SER A 538 1.31 7.54 -3.75
CA SER A 538 0.24 7.23 -2.80
C SER A 538 0.84 6.60 -1.52
N ILE A 539 0.12 6.67 -0.39
CA ILE A 539 0.54 5.90 0.79
C ILE A 539 0.34 4.43 0.41
N PRO A 540 1.35 3.56 0.52
CA PRO A 540 1.23 2.17 0.07
C PRO A 540 0.45 1.34 1.10
N TYR A 541 -0.87 1.56 1.20
CA TYR A 541 -1.75 0.87 2.16
C TYR A 541 -1.66 -0.65 2.04
N HIS A 542 -1.55 -1.16 0.80
CA HIS A 542 -1.45 -2.59 0.48
C HIS A 542 -0.23 -3.29 1.09
N SER A 543 0.85 -2.57 1.44
CA SER A 543 2.06 -3.13 2.04
C SER A 543 2.27 -2.70 3.50
N GLY A 544 1.80 -1.51 3.88
CA GLY A 544 1.90 -0.99 5.25
C GLY A 544 0.94 -1.68 6.22
N ILE A 545 -0.36 -1.76 5.87
CA ILE A 545 -1.39 -2.32 6.75
C ILE A 545 -1.10 -3.78 7.13
N PRO A 546 -0.73 -4.69 6.19
CA PRO A 546 -0.42 -6.08 6.55
C PRO A 546 0.72 -6.21 7.55
N LYS A 547 1.76 -5.37 7.45
CA LYS A 547 2.90 -5.38 8.41
C LYS A 547 2.44 -4.98 9.82
N ILE A 548 1.65 -3.91 9.91
CA ILE A 548 1.10 -3.40 11.19
C ILE A 548 0.22 -4.47 11.86
N LEU A 549 -0.66 -5.11 11.08
CA LEU A 549 -1.54 -6.17 11.55
C LEU A 549 -0.76 -7.45 11.93
N PHE A 550 0.29 -7.79 11.17
CA PHE A 550 1.13 -8.95 11.48
C PHE A 550 1.89 -8.77 12.79
N PHE A 551 2.46 -7.59 13.05
CA PHE A 551 3.04 -7.30 14.37
C PHE A 551 1.99 -7.31 15.48
N GLY A 552 0.74 -6.94 15.16
CA GLY A 552 -0.38 -7.06 16.06
C GLY A 552 -0.65 -8.52 16.45
N LEU A 553 -0.66 -9.42 15.46
CA LEU A 553 -0.79 -10.86 15.66
C LEU A 553 0.36 -11.41 16.52
N LEU A 554 1.61 -11.02 16.25
CA LEU A 554 2.76 -11.44 17.06
C LEU A 554 2.59 -10.98 18.52
N GLY A 555 2.22 -9.72 18.75
CA GLY A 555 2.03 -9.21 20.09
C GLY A 555 0.91 -9.91 20.86
N ILE A 556 -0.22 -10.19 20.21
CA ILE A 556 -1.34 -10.91 20.84
C ILE A 556 -0.96 -12.35 21.16
N THR A 557 -0.27 -13.04 20.24
CA THR A 557 0.15 -14.43 20.40
C THR A 557 1.20 -14.57 21.50
N TYR A 558 2.21 -13.69 21.49
CA TYR A 558 3.34 -13.77 22.41
C TYR A 558 3.10 -13.06 23.74
N PHE A 559 2.00 -12.31 23.90
CA PHE A 559 1.65 -11.63 25.16
C PHE A 559 1.75 -12.56 26.38
N PHE A 560 1.17 -13.77 26.28
CA PHE A 560 1.15 -14.74 27.38
C PHE A 560 2.24 -15.81 27.28
N LEU A 561 2.84 -16.01 26.09
CA LEU A 561 3.90 -17.00 25.86
C LEU A 561 5.29 -16.46 26.21
N ALA A 562 5.64 -15.27 25.71
CA ALA A 562 6.93 -14.64 25.90
C ALA A 562 6.76 -13.10 25.96
N PRO A 563 6.39 -12.55 27.13
CA PRO A 563 6.04 -11.13 27.28
C PRO A 563 7.16 -10.14 26.91
N LEU A 564 8.40 -10.60 26.84
CA LEU A 564 9.57 -9.78 26.51
C LEU A 564 9.51 -9.13 25.12
N ILE A 565 8.67 -9.63 24.20
CA ILE A 565 8.46 -8.99 22.88
C ILE A 565 7.70 -7.66 22.95
N LEU A 566 6.88 -7.46 23.99
CA LEU A 566 5.92 -6.35 24.07
C LEU A 566 6.59 -4.95 24.11
N PRO A 567 7.67 -4.71 24.88
CA PRO A 567 8.42 -3.46 24.81
C PRO A 567 8.89 -3.12 23.38
N PHE A 568 9.40 -4.11 22.65
CA PHE A 568 9.94 -3.90 21.31
C PHE A 568 8.83 -3.52 20.31
N LEU A 569 7.65 -4.15 20.45
CA LEU A 569 6.45 -3.80 19.70
C LEU A 569 5.93 -2.41 20.05
N LEU A 570 5.94 -2.03 21.33
CA LEU A 570 5.49 -0.70 21.76
C LEU A 570 6.37 0.40 21.14
N VAL A 571 7.69 0.23 21.14
CA VAL A 571 8.61 1.15 20.44
C VAL A 571 8.32 1.20 18.94
N TYR A 572 8.05 0.05 18.31
CA TYR A 572 7.67 0.00 16.89
C TYR A 572 6.41 0.83 16.60
N TYR A 573 5.34 0.66 17.38
CA TYR A 573 4.10 1.41 17.17
C TYR A 573 4.25 2.91 17.48
N CYS A 574 5.04 3.29 18.48
CA CYS A 574 5.35 4.69 18.78
C CYS A 574 6.10 5.36 17.62
N MET A 575 7.12 4.66 17.12
CA MET A 575 7.94 5.12 16.01
C MET A 575 7.14 5.20 14.70
N GLY A 576 6.33 4.17 14.41
CA GLY A 576 5.43 4.15 13.26
C GLY A 576 4.42 5.31 13.31
N TYR A 577 3.82 5.56 14.47
CA TYR A 577 2.91 6.69 14.67
C TYR A 577 3.55 8.04 14.31
N ILE A 578 4.78 8.30 14.78
CA ILE A 578 5.49 9.54 14.48
C ILE A 578 5.87 9.64 13.00
N ILE A 579 6.40 8.57 12.41
CA ILE A 579 6.88 8.55 11.02
C ILE A 579 5.72 8.73 10.05
N TYR A 580 4.62 8.00 10.21
CA TYR A 580 3.47 8.12 9.31
C TYR A 580 2.78 9.48 9.45
N ARG A 581 2.74 10.09 10.66
CA ARG A 581 2.30 11.49 10.81
C ARG A 581 3.21 12.47 10.08
N ASN A 582 4.51 12.28 10.17
CA ASN A 582 5.45 13.13 9.45
C ASN A 582 5.29 12.98 7.92
N GLN A 583 5.07 11.76 7.42
CA GLN A 583 4.75 11.54 6.01
C GLN A 583 3.40 12.18 5.61
N CYS A 584 2.41 12.17 6.51
CA CYS A 584 1.15 12.88 6.36
C CYS A 584 1.36 14.40 6.30
N LEU A 585 2.22 14.97 7.14
CA LEU A 585 2.56 16.40 7.12
C LEU A 585 3.24 16.84 5.83
N VAL A 586 4.18 16.04 5.34
CA VAL A 586 4.81 16.26 4.02
C VAL A 586 3.75 16.21 2.91
N LYS A 587 2.66 15.48 3.14
CA LYS A 587 1.46 15.48 2.29
C LYS A 587 0.41 16.53 2.67
N LYS A 588 0.61 17.35 3.72
CA LYS A 588 -0.24 18.49 4.12
C LYS A 588 0.25 19.84 3.63
N ASP A 589 1.57 20.04 3.53
CA ASP A 589 2.21 21.16 2.80
C ASP A 589 1.92 21.09 1.26
N ARG A 590 0.78 20.50 0.90
CA ARG A 590 0.32 19.91 -0.35
C ARG A 590 -1.04 20.51 -0.74
N GLU A 591 -1.83 21.06 0.19
CA GLU A 591 -3.16 21.65 -0.06
C GLU A 591 -3.30 23.13 0.31
N ASP A 592 -2.48 23.66 1.22
CA ASP A 592 -2.49 25.09 1.58
C ASP A 592 -2.01 26.02 0.43
N VAL A 593 -1.75 25.46 -0.75
CA VAL A 593 -1.40 26.19 -1.97
C VAL A 593 -2.24 25.66 -3.14
N ASN A 594 -3.56 25.62 -2.99
CA ASN A 594 -4.46 25.75 -4.15
C ASN A 594 -4.34 27.19 -4.67
N ASP A 595 -3.29 27.42 -5.46
CA ASP A 595 -3.04 28.63 -6.24
C ASP A 595 -4.15 28.77 -7.31
N PRO A 596 -4.75 29.96 -7.54
CA PRO A 596 -5.88 30.20 -8.46
C PRO A 596 -5.61 29.90 -9.94
N THR A 597 -4.41 29.43 -10.29
CA THR A 597 -3.92 29.27 -11.67
C THR A 597 -4.46 28.02 -12.37
N MET A 598 -4.90 26.97 -11.64
CA MET A 598 -5.60 25.84 -12.26
C MET A 598 -7.02 26.20 -12.70
N ALA A 599 -7.68 27.14 -12.02
CA ALA A 599 -8.93 27.70 -12.51
C ALA A 599 -8.70 28.45 -13.83
N GLU A 600 -7.60 29.19 -13.94
CA GLU A 600 -7.19 29.90 -15.17
C GLU A 600 -6.79 28.93 -16.31
N PHE A 601 -6.17 27.78 -15.99
CA PHE A 601 -5.88 26.72 -16.96
C PHE A 601 -7.15 26.03 -17.45
N TYR A 602 -8.08 25.68 -16.55
CA TYR A 602 -9.38 25.12 -16.94
C TYR A 602 -10.22 26.12 -17.73
N ASP A 603 -10.17 27.41 -17.39
CA ASP A 603 -10.86 28.47 -18.14
C ASP A 603 -10.26 28.64 -19.54
N LYS A 604 -8.91 28.58 -19.68
CA LYS A 604 -8.23 28.53 -20.99
C LYS A 604 -8.56 27.28 -21.79
N LEU A 605 -8.73 26.13 -21.14
CA LEU A 605 -9.14 24.87 -21.77
C LEU A 605 -10.61 24.91 -22.21
N VAL A 606 -11.50 25.47 -21.41
CA VAL A 606 -12.91 25.71 -21.75
C VAL A 606 -13.03 26.71 -22.89
N THR A 607 -12.16 27.73 -22.93
CA THR A 607 -12.08 28.70 -24.03
C THR A 607 -11.58 28.04 -25.31
N ALA A 608 -10.57 27.16 -25.23
CA ALA A 608 -10.09 26.37 -26.36
C ALA A 608 -11.10 25.33 -26.87
N TYR A 609 -11.93 24.77 -25.99
CA TYR A 609 -13.03 23.85 -26.36
C TYR A 609 -14.27 24.57 -26.92
N ARG A 610 -14.42 25.87 -26.68
CA ARG A 610 -15.45 26.72 -27.29
C ARG A 610 -15.03 27.32 -28.63
N ASP A 611 -13.84 26.99 -29.14
CA ASP A 611 -13.40 27.39 -30.46
C ASP A 611 -14.38 26.84 -31.53
N PRO A 612 -15.00 27.69 -32.38
CA PRO A 612 -15.95 27.27 -33.40
C PRO A 612 -15.43 26.19 -34.35
N GLY A 613 -14.10 26.05 -34.49
CA GLY A 613 -13.47 25.01 -35.31
C GLY A 613 -13.46 23.60 -34.70
N LEU A 614 -13.71 23.46 -33.39
CA LEU A 614 -13.68 22.18 -32.66
C LEU A 614 -15.06 21.72 -32.15
N MET A 615 -16.10 22.54 -32.30
CA MET A 615 -17.47 22.09 -32.08
C MET A 615 -17.84 21.00 -33.09
N SER A 616 -18.42 19.89 -32.62
CA SER A 616 -19.07 18.92 -33.49
C SER A 616 -20.09 19.64 -34.37
N LEU A 617 -19.95 19.52 -35.69
CA LEU A 617 -20.95 19.95 -36.67
C LEU A 617 -22.31 19.41 -36.24
N ARG A 618 -23.14 20.26 -35.63
CA ARG A 618 -24.55 19.98 -35.43
C ARG A 618 -25.15 19.83 -36.82
N TYR A 619 -25.58 18.62 -37.15
CA TYR A 619 -26.44 18.40 -38.30
C TYR A 619 -27.64 19.34 -38.18
N SER A 620 -27.75 20.27 -39.12
CA SER A 620 -28.90 21.15 -39.27
C SER A 620 -30.12 20.28 -39.56
N ARG A 621 -31.00 20.13 -38.56
CA ARG A 621 -32.32 19.56 -38.77
C ARG A 621 -33.18 20.66 -39.38
N SER A 622 -33.35 20.56 -40.70
CA SER A 622 -34.29 21.34 -41.49
C SER A 622 -35.71 21.28 -40.88
N GLY A 623 -36.26 22.48 -40.63
CA GLY A 623 -37.67 22.84 -40.79
C GLY A 623 -38.70 22.20 -39.86
N THR A 624 -39.17 22.93 -38.85
CA THR A 624 -40.53 23.54 -38.81
C THR A 624 -40.78 24.23 -37.46
N GLU A 625 -41.59 25.28 -37.53
CA GLU A 625 -41.84 26.34 -36.57
C GLU A 625 -42.47 25.90 -35.24
N GLY A 626 -42.23 26.66 -34.16
CA GLY A 626 -43.01 26.58 -32.93
C GLY A 626 -42.31 27.21 -31.73
N LEU A 627 -42.73 28.43 -31.37
CA LEU A 627 -42.35 29.14 -30.13
C LEU A 627 -42.46 28.23 -28.90
N SER A 628 -41.40 28.16 -28.08
CA SER A 628 -41.48 28.14 -26.62
C SER A 628 -40.08 28.17 -26.00
N SER A 629 -39.73 29.31 -25.41
CA SER A 629 -38.69 29.43 -24.39
C SER A 629 -39.15 28.74 -23.09
N PRO A 630 -38.19 28.26 -22.28
CA PRO A 630 -37.98 28.91 -20.96
C PRO A 630 -36.49 29.02 -20.62
N LEU A 631 -35.97 30.21 -20.30
CA LEU A 631 -35.95 30.85 -18.97
C LEU A 631 -35.33 29.98 -17.86
N LEU A 632 -34.01 30.09 -17.70
CA LEU A 632 -33.34 29.96 -16.41
C LEU A 632 -32.36 31.12 -16.26
N GLN A 633 -32.82 32.12 -15.50
CA GLN A 633 -32.08 33.29 -15.09
C GLN A 633 -31.20 32.92 -13.88
N ALA A 634 -29.93 33.30 -13.96
CA ALA A 634 -29.00 33.21 -12.85
C ALA A 634 -29.52 34.05 -11.68
N ALA A 635 -29.48 33.50 -10.47
CA ALA A 635 -29.66 34.24 -9.23
C ALA A 635 -28.29 34.36 -8.54
N GLU A 636 -27.81 35.60 -8.44
CA GLU A 636 -26.86 36.05 -7.43
C GLU A 636 -27.62 36.19 -6.11
N VAL A 637 -27.13 35.54 -5.04
CA VAL A 637 -26.75 36.08 -3.71
C VAL A 637 -25.88 35.03 -3.02
#